data_AF-A0A834R1J3-F1
#
_entry.id   AF-A0A834R1J3-F1
#
_cell.length_a   1.000
_cell.length_b   1.000
_cell.length_c   1.000
_cell.angle_alpha   90.00
_cell.angle_beta   90.00
_cell.angle_gamma   90.00
#
_symmetry.space_group_name_H-M   'P 1'
#
loop_
_entity.id
_entity.type
_entity.pdbx_description
1 polymer ?
#
loop_
_entity_poly.entity_id
_entity_poly.type
_entity_poly.pdbx_seq_one_letter_code
_entity_poly.pdbx_strand_id
1 'polypeptide(L)'
;MAISSDSERTKFVKSIRSIIELYGLDGVDIDWEFPAWPPLKSPISERYDFVELLQWSANYWANLGVPKRKIMVGIPTYGKKFILLSKRSNEPFSLAIRSTQDCSYSDVCRFLQHPHTITRYDQEAKVPYAYNDREWISYENAESARAKATWIRENRFGGAMLFSLNTDNRYLDCSERVFAIHLAVRDVFLS
;
A
#
# COMPACT_ATOMS: atom_id res chain seq x y z
N MET A 1 17.69 -10.98 -12.59
CA MET A 1 16.68 -10.94 -11.50
C MET A 1 15.49 -11.75 -12.01
N ALA A 2 14.75 -12.52 -11.22
CA ALA A 2 13.79 -13.54 -11.71
C ALA A 2 12.64 -13.04 -12.63
N ILE A 3 12.62 -11.75 -12.97
CA ILE A 3 11.60 -11.05 -13.74
C ILE A 3 12.20 -10.08 -14.77
N SER A 4 13.48 -10.22 -15.14
CA SER A 4 14.17 -9.27 -16.04
C SER A 4 13.70 -9.33 -17.51
N SER A 5 13.09 -10.43 -17.94
CA SER A 5 12.58 -10.61 -19.30
C SER A 5 11.16 -11.18 -19.33
N ASP A 6 10.43 -10.99 -20.43
CA ASP A 6 9.08 -11.55 -20.61
C ASP A 6 9.04 -13.08 -20.42
N SER A 7 10.09 -13.77 -20.87
CA SER A 7 10.22 -15.23 -20.72
C SER A 7 10.35 -15.63 -19.25
N GLU A 8 11.17 -14.93 -18.47
CA GLU A 8 11.35 -15.19 -17.03
C GLU A 8 10.07 -14.89 -16.25
N ARG A 9 9.40 -13.77 -16.56
CA ARG A 9 8.12 -13.39 -15.94
C ARG A 9 7.02 -14.41 -16.23
N THR A 10 6.93 -14.88 -17.48
CA THR A 10 6.00 -15.94 -17.86
C THR A 10 6.25 -17.24 -17.10
N LYS A 11 7.53 -17.64 -16.95
CA LYS A 11 7.89 -18.83 -16.16
C LYS A 11 7.51 -18.68 -14.69
N PHE A 12 7.77 -17.51 -14.10
CA PHE A 12 7.44 -17.20 -12.71
C PHE A 12 5.92 -17.27 -12.46
N VAL A 13 5.12 -16.62 -13.31
CA VAL A 13 3.65 -16.65 -13.23
C VAL A 13 3.11 -18.07 -13.37
N LYS A 14 3.63 -18.85 -14.32
CA LYS A 14 3.22 -20.25 -14.50
C LYS A 14 3.54 -21.08 -13.26
N SER A 15 4.69 -20.86 -12.62
CA SER A 15 5.07 -21.53 -11.38
C SER A 15 4.08 -21.23 -10.24
N ILE A 16 3.75 -19.95 -10.03
CA ILE A 16 2.77 -19.53 -9.02
C ILE A 16 1.40 -20.14 -9.30
N ARG A 17 0.95 -20.11 -10.56
CA ARG A 17 -0.32 -20.73 -10.95
C ARG A 17 -0.35 -22.22 -10.59
N SER A 18 0.73 -22.96 -10.86
CA SER A 18 0.81 -24.37 -10.48
C SER A 18 0.72 -24.59 -8.98
N ILE A 19 1.33 -23.72 -8.16
CA ILE A 19 1.21 -23.77 -6.69
C ILE A 19 -0.23 -23.52 -6.24
N ILE A 20 -0.87 -22.48 -6.79
CA ILE A 20 -2.28 -22.17 -6.49
C ILE A 20 -3.18 -23.37 -6.80
N GLU A 21 -2.99 -24.02 -7.96
CA GLU A 21 -3.78 -25.19 -8.37
C GLU A 21 -3.47 -26.43 -7.52
N LEU A 22 -2.19 -26.71 -7.24
CA LEU A 22 -1.74 -27.88 -6.48
C LEU A 22 -2.27 -27.90 -5.05
N TYR A 23 -2.27 -26.74 -4.38
CA TYR A 23 -2.67 -26.61 -2.99
C TYR A 23 -4.12 -26.13 -2.80
N GLY A 24 -4.86 -25.91 -3.89
CA GLY A 24 -6.24 -25.41 -3.83
C GLY A 24 -6.36 -24.02 -3.20
N LEU A 25 -5.37 -23.14 -3.42
CA LEU A 25 -5.39 -21.78 -2.90
C LEU A 25 -6.37 -20.90 -3.69
N ASP A 26 -7.02 -19.97 -2.99
CA ASP A 26 -7.98 -19.04 -3.60
C ASP A 26 -7.30 -17.92 -4.41
N GLY A 27 -6.04 -17.62 -4.11
CA GLY A 27 -5.28 -16.59 -4.83
C GLY A 27 -3.81 -16.52 -4.42
N VAL A 28 -3.15 -15.50 -4.95
CA VAL A 28 -1.81 -15.09 -4.54
C VAL A 28 -1.84 -13.65 -4.08
N ASP A 29 -1.09 -13.38 -3.00
CA ASP A 29 -0.74 -12.04 -2.57
C ASP A 29 0.70 -11.74 -3.01
N ILE A 30 0.91 -10.56 -3.58
CA ILE A 30 2.21 -10.16 -4.14
C ILE A 30 2.70 -8.93 -3.41
N ASP A 31 3.62 -9.17 -2.48
CA ASP A 31 4.23 -8.14 -1.64
C ASP A 31 5.65 -7.82 -2.13
N TRP A 32 5.75 -6.97 -3.17
CA TRP A 32 7.03 -6.56 -3.72
C TRP A 32 7.56 -5.32 -2.97
N GLU A 33 8.50 -5.55 -2.05
CA GLU A 33 9.06 -4.49 -1.19
C GLU A 33 10.55 -4.21 -1.48
N PHE A 34 10.93 -3.19 -2.25
CA PHE A 34 10.14 -2.48 -3.26
C PHE A 34 10.81 -2.63 -4.63
N PRO A 35 10.06 -2.59 -5.75
CA PRO A 35 10.67 -2.44 -7.06
C PRO A 35 11.56 -1.19 -7.07
N ALA A 36 12.63 -1.20 -7.89
CA ALA A 36 13.51 -0.05 -8.08
C ALA A 36 14.37 0.39 -6.87
N TRP A 37 14.52 -0.44 -5.83
CA TRP A 37 15.51 -0.18 -4.76
C TRP A 37 16.92 -0.67 -5.15
N PRO A 38 17.98 0.15 -5.00
CA PRO A 38 18.01 1.50 -4.46
C PRO A 38 17.58 2.58 -5.49
N PRO A 39 17.00 3.71 -5.01
CA PRO A 39 16.30 4.72 -5.82
C PRO A 39 17.14 5.40 -6.92
N LEU A 40 18.46 5.17 -6.93
CA LEU A 40 19.40 5.76 -7.88
C LEU A 40 19.34 5.16 -9.30
N LYS A 41 18.61 4.05 -9.51
CA LYS A 41 18.61 3.34 -10.80
C LYS A 41 17.30 3.36 -11.59
N SER A 42 16.21 3.88 -11.01
CA SER A 42 14.94 4.00 -11.73
C SER A 42 14.64 5.44 -12.14
N PRO A 43 14.18 5.65 -13.39
CA PRO A 43 13.66 6.93 -13.86
C PRO A 43 12.67 7.54 -12.86
N ILE A 44 12.64 8.87 -12.76
CA ILE A 44 11.64 9.60 -11.96
C ILE A 44 10.22 9.20 -12.38
N SER A 45 10.02 8.78 -13.63
CA SER A 45 8.76 8.27 -14.14
C SER A 45 8.31 6.94 -13.51
N GLU A 46 9.24 6.09 -13.06
CA GLU A 46 8.91 4.86 -12.31
C GLU A 46 8.69 5.13 -10.81
N ARG A 47 8.92 6.38 -10.38
CA ARG A 47 8.64 6.85 -9.02
C ARG A 47 7.23 7.43 -8.89
N TYR A 48 6.49 7.56 -9.99
CA TYR A 48 5.08 7.95 -9.92
C TYR A 48 4.30 6.83 -9.23
N ASP A 49 3.90 7.21 -8.02
CA ASP A 49 2.75 6.75 -7.27
C ASP A 49 2.71 5.26 -6.85
N PHE A 50 2.62 5.03 -5.54
CA PHE A 50 2.34 3.71 -4.98
C PHE A 50 0.99 3.17 -5.46
N VAL A 51 0.01 4.05 -5.78
CA VAL A 51 -1.26 3.64 -6.37
C VAL A 51 -1.11 3.29 -7.84
N GLU A 52 -0.41 4.07 -8.67
CA GLU A 52 -0.11 3.66 -10.05
C GLU A 52 0.68 2.36 -10.06
N LEU A 53 1.64 2.17 -9.15
CA LEU A 53 2.38 0.92 -9.00
C LEU A 53 1.49 -0.25 -8.58
N LEU A 54 0.56 -0.07 -7.63
CA LEU A 54 -0.40 -1.10 -7.23
C LEU A 54 -1.32 -1.48 -8.39
N GLN A 55 -1.87 -0.47 -9.07
CA GLN A 55 -2.77 -0.66 -10.21
C GLN A 55 -2.04 -1.32 -11.38
N TRP A 56 -0.85 -0.82 -11.71
CA TRP A 56 0.04 -1.36 -12.73
C TRP A 56 0.40 -2.80 -12.40
N SER A 57 0.87 -3.08 -11.18
CA SER A 57 1.28 -4.42 -10.76
C SER A 57 0.10 -5.40 -10.83
N ALA A 58 -1.06 -5.05 -10.29
CA ALA A 58 -2.24 -5.93 -10.32
C ALA A 58 -2.70 -6.20 -11.77
N ASN A 59 -2.74 -5.18 -12.63
CA ASN A 59 -3.06 -5.35 -14.05
C ASN A 59 -1.97 -6.11 -14.81
N TYR A 60 -0.70 -5.94 -14.44
CA TYR A 60 0.42 -6.63 -15.04
C TYR A 60 0.32 -8.14 -14.83
N TRP A 61 -0.03 -8.58 -13.61
CA TRP A 61 -0.32 -9.97 -13.30
C TRP A 61 -1.49 -10.53 -14.11
N ALA A 62 -2.56 -9.74 -14.26
CA ALA A 62 -3.69 -10.11 -15.10
C ALA A 62 -3.27 -10.27 -16.57
N ASN A 63 -2.43 -9.37 -17.09
CA ASN A 63 -1.91 -9.41 -18.46
C ASN A 63 -1.01 -10.62 -18.72
N LEU A 64 -0.33 -11.14 -17.69
CA LEU A 64 0.46 -12.37 -17.76
C LEU A 64 -0.39 -13.65 -17.62
N GLY A 65 -1.72 -13.53 -17.52
CA GLY A 65 -2.66 -14.65 -17.58
C GLY A 65 -3.12 -15.17 -16.22
N VAL A 66 -2.82 -14.49 -15.11
CA VAL A 66 -3.44 -14.82 -13.82
C VAL A 66 -4.89 -14.32 -13.86
N PRO A 67 -5.92 -15.17 -13.65
CA PRO A 67 -7.29 -14.71 -13.62
C PRO A 67 -7.48 -13.65 -12.54
N LYS A 68 -8.04 -12.48 -12.88
CA LYS A 68 -8.22 -11.36 -11.92
C LYS A 68 -8.88 -11.78 -10.61
N ARG A 69 -9.85 -12.70 -10.66
CA ARG A 69 -10.52 -13.29 -9.48
C ARG A 69 -9.60 -14.02 -8.50
N LYS A 70 -8.37 -14.34 -8.90
CA LYS A 70 -7.34 -15.00 -8.07
C LYS A 70 -6.22 -14.04 -7.63
N ILE A 71 -6.33 -12.76 -7.96
CA ILE A 71 -5.37 -11.72 -7.57
C ILE A 71 -5.98 -10.95 -6.41
N MET A 72 -5.32 -11.02 -5.25
CA MET A 72 -5.66 -10.23 -4.07
C MET A 72 -4.73 -9.01 -4.05
N VAL A 73 -5.29 -7.82 -3.89
CA VAL A 73 -4.49 -6.57 -3.89
C VAL A 73 -4.22 -6.15 -2.45
N GLY A 74 -2.95 -5.95 -2.12
CA GLY A 74 -2.51 -5.55 -0.79
C GLY A 74 -2.94 -4.12 -0.42
N ILE A 75 -3.49 -3.95 0.79
CA ILE A 75 -3.74 -2.66 1.43
C ILE A 75 -3.00 -2.68 2.78
N PRO A 76 -1.97 -1.84 2.97
CA PRO A 76 -1.26 -1.78 4.24
C PRO A 76 -2.14 -1.15 5.32
N THR A 77 -1.96 -1.55 6.56
CA THR A 77 -2.59 -0.92 7.74
C THR A 77 -1.55 -0.38 8.70
N TYR A 78 -0.34 -0.16 8.18
CA TYR A 78 0.79 0.46 8.84
C TYR A 78 1.20 1.71 8.05
N GLY A 79 1.96 2.61 8.68
CA GLY A 79 2.55 3.78 8.05
C GLY A 79 4.07 3.65 7.90
N LYS A 80 4.62 4.29 6.86
CA LYS A 80 6.07 4.47 6.69
C LYS A 80 6.46 5.85 7.20
N LYS A 81 7.47 5.90 8.07
CA LYS A 81 7.97 7.13 8.68
C LYS A 81 9.36 7.49 8.17
N PHE A 82 9.55 8.77 7.90
CA PHE A 82 10.77 9.36 7.36
C PHE A 82 11.21 10.54 8.22
N ILE A 83 12.53 10.77 8.25
CA ILE A 83 13.12 11.99 8.78
C ILE A 83 13.60 12.84 7.60
N LEU A 84 12.89 13.92 7.32
CA LEU A 84 13.17 14.84 6.22
C LEU A 84 14.53 15.52 6.37
N LEU A 85 15.21 15.79 5.26
CA LEU A 85 16.44 16.58 5.23
C LEU A 85 16.19 18.01 5.71
N SER A 86 15.06 18.60 5.31
CA SER A 86 14.66 19.96 5.66
C SER A 86 13.18 20.01 6.01
N LYS A 87 12.83 20.66 7.12
CA LYS A 87 11.42 20.92 7.51
C LYS A 87 10.65 21.80 6.51
N ARG A 88 11.38 22.53 5.65
CA ARG A 88 10.80 23.40 4.62
C ARG A 88 10.30 22.62 3.39
N SER A 89 10.67 21.35 3.26
CA SER A 89 10.28 20.48 2.14
C SER A 89 9.59 19.25 2.70
N ASN A 90 8.26 19.26 2.66
CA ASN A 90 7.39 18.28 3.31
C ASN A 90 6.35 17.64 2.37
N GLU A 91 6.45 17.92 1.07
CA GLU A 91 5.65 17.25 0.05
C GLU A 91 6.16 15.84 -0.22
N PRO A 92 5.33 14.94 -0.78
CA PRO A 92 5.79 13.66 -1.32
C PRO A 92 7.06 13.84 -2.19
N PHE A 93 7.96 12.87 -2.13
CA PHE A 93 9.29 12.90 -2.78
C PHE A 93 10.31 13.91 -2.22
N SER A 94 9.98 14.63 -1.15
CA SER A 94 10.97 15.44 -0.42
C SER A 94 12.13 14.58 0.09
N LEU A 95 13.35 15.11 0.03
CA LEU A 95 14.55 14.40 0.47
C LEU A 95 14.46 14.04 1.95
N ALA A 96 14.72 12.77 2.28
CA ALA A 96 14.83 12.27 3.63
C ALA A 96 16.27 11.87 3.96
N ILE A 97 16.70 12.10 5.19
CA ILE A 97 17.97 11.57 5.72
C ILE A 97 17.87 10.06 5.89
N ARG A 98 16.72 9.58 6.38
CA ARG A 98 16.48 8.16 6.62
C ARG A 98 14.99 7.84 6.65
N SER A 99 14.67 6.60 6.34
CA SER A 99 13.44 5.94 6.79
C SER A 99 13.65 5.39 8.20
N THR A 100 12.61 5.41 9.03
CA THR A 100 12.60 4.71 10.32
C THR A 100 11.83 3.40 10.22
N GLN A 101 11.66 2.70 11.34
CA GLN A 101 10.77 1.53 11.41
C GLN A 101 9.34 1.92 11.05
N ASP A 102 8.63 0.98 10.44
CA ASP A 102 7.21 1.05 10.16
C ASP A 102 6.42 1.25 11.46
N CYS A 103 5.30 1.97 11.35
CA CYS A 103 4.50 2.37 12.50
C CYS A 103 3.08 1.81 12.36
N SER A 104 2.49 1.36 13.48
CA SER A 104 1.10 0.92 13.48
C SER A 104 0.15 2.09 13.25
N TYR A 105 -1.10 1.83 12.89
CA TYR A 105 -2.10 2.90 12.79
C TYR A 105 -2.33 3.61 14.13
N SER A 106 -2.12 2.92 15.26
CA SER A 106 -2.13 3.54 16.59
C SER A 106 -0.95 4.49 16.81
N ASP A 107 0.25 4.20 16.27
CA ASP A 107 1.38 5.15 16.25
C ASP A 107 1.08 6.37 15.38
N VAL A 108 0.51 6.14 14.19
CA VAL A 108 0.07 7.20 13.28
C VAL A 108 -0.89 8.13 14.01
N CYS A 109 -1.94 7.59 14.61
CA CYS A 109 -2.90 8.42 15.32
C CYS A 109 -2.27 9.26 16.44
N ARG A 110 -1.41 8.66 17.28
CA ARG A 110 -0.71 9.43 18.32
C ARG A 110 0.09 10.58 17.72
N PHE A 111 0.73 10.36 16.58
CA PHE A 111 1.44 11.41 15.85
C PHE A 111 0.49 12.51 15.33
N LEU A 112 -0.70 12.15 14.85
CA LEU A 112 -1.72 13.11 14.39
C LEU A 112 -2.25 14.00 15.52
N GLN A 113 -2.23 13.51 16.77
CA GLN A 113 -2.65 14.27 17.95
C GLN A 113 -1.58 15.23 18.48
N HIS A 114 -0.33 15.13 18.02
CA HIS A 114 0.74 16.03 18.48
C HIS A 114 0.48 17.48 18.05
N PRO A 115 0.79 18.48 18.91
CA PRO A 115 0.69 19.88 18.55
C PRO A 115 1.52 20.20 17.29
N HIS A 116 0.96 21.04 16.42
CA HIS A 116 1.58 21.46 15.15
C HIS A 116 1.75 20.35 14.10
N THR A 117 1.20 19.14 14.31
CA THR A 117 1.14 18.14 13.24
C THR A 117 0.20 18.62 12.15
N ILE A 118 0.69 18.56 10.91
CA ILE A 118 -0.04 18.97 9.71
C ILE A 118 -0.40 17.70 8.93
N THR A 119 -1.68 17.51 8.66
CA THR A 119 -2.19 16.42 7.81
C THR A 119 -2.52 16.95 6.42
N ARG A 120 -2.22 16.15 5.40
CA ARG A 120 -2.51 16.40 3.98
C ARG A 120 -3.02 15.11 3.35
N TYR A 121 -3.72 15.27 2.23
CA TYR A 121 -4.20 14.15 1.43
C TYR A 121 -3.71 14.33 0.01
N ASP A 122 -2.97 13.35 -0.49
CA ASP A 122 -2.54 13.32 -1.88
C ASP A 122 -3.73 12.88 -2.74
N GLN A 123 -4.19 13.78 -3.61
CA GLN A 123 -5.36 13.55 -4.46
C GLN A 123 -5.06 12.64 -5.64
N GLU A 124 -3.80 12.52 -6.06
CA GLU A 124 -3.39 11.63 -7.15
C GLU A 124 -3.21 10.22 -6.59
N ALA A 125 -2.37 10.11 -5.55
CA ALA A 125 -2.08 8.85 -4.88
C ALA A 125 -3.20 8.32 -3.99
N LYS A 126 -4.26 9.11 -3.76
CA LYS A 126 -5.40 8.73 -2.88
C LYS A 126 -4.94 8.19 -1.52
N VAL A 127 -3.91 8.81 -0.93
CA VAL A 127 -3.38 8.44 0.39
C VAL A 127 -3.13 9.68 1.24
N PRO A 128 -3.35 9.60 2.56
CA PRO A 128 -2.96 10.66 3.48
C PRO A 128 -1.47 10.62 3.80
N TYR A 129 -0.94 11.78 4.15
CA TYR A 129 0.35 11.91 4.83
C TYR A 129 0.27 13.00 5.90
N ALA A 130 1.16 12.92 6.88
CA ALA A 130 1.25 13.91 7.94
C ALA A 130 2.71 14.22 8.28
N TYR A 131 2.96 15.44 8.74
CA TYR A 131 4.30 15.84 9.14
C TYR A 131 4.29 16.81 10.32
N ASN A 132 5.38 16.78 11.08
CA ASN A 132 5.65 17.67 12.19
C ASN A 132 7.16 17.91 12.26
N ASP A 133 7.57 19.17 12.09
CA ASP A 133 8.97 19.56 11.89
C ASP A 133 9.65 18.74 10.76
N ARG A 134 10.49 17.76 11.12
CA ARG A 134 11.19 16.89 10.17
C ARG A 134 10.63 15.48 10.13
N GLU A 135 9.72 15.13 11.02
CA GLU A 135 9.05 13.83 10.99
C GLU A 135 7.95 13.86 9.95
N TRP A 136 7.92 12.84 9.09
CA TRP A 136 6.95 12.72 8.01
C TRP A 136 6.45 11.28 7.95
N ILE A 137 5.15 11.08 7.84
CA ILE A 137 4.50 9.76 7.84
C ILE A 137 3.54 9.66 6.66
N SER A 138 3.71 8.66 5.81
CA SER A 138 2.69 8.19 4.87
C SER A 138 1.96 7.01 5.49
N TYR A 139 0.64 6.96 5.38
CA TYR A 139 -0.18 5.94 6.03
C TYR A 139 -1.49 5.71 5.26
N GLU A 140 -2.22 4.65 5.62
CA GLU A 140 -3.60 4.43 5.18
C GLU A 140 -4.58 4.91 6.24
N ASN A 141 -5.72 5.47 5.84
CA ASN A 141 -6.87 5.68 6.71
C ASN A 141 -8.13 5.02 6.11
N ALA A 142 -9.28 5.17 6.75
CA ALA A 142 -10.53 4.59 6.26
C ALA A 142 -10.95 5.12 4.87
N GLU A 143 -10.60 6.37 4.54
CA GLU A 143 -10.92 6.98 3.25
C GLU A 143 -10.07 6.39 2.12
N SER A 144 -8.74 6.36 2.29
CA SER A 144 -7.82 5.79 1.30
C SER A 144 -8.06 4.30 1.09
N ALA A 145 -8.30 3.56 2.18
CA ALA A 145 -8.60 2.14 2.12
C ALA A 145 -9.92 1.85 1.39
N ARG A 146 -10.95 2.68 1.61
CA ARG A 146 -12.23 2.59 0.88
C ARG A 146 -12.03 2.88 -0.61
N ALA A 147 -11.23 3.89 -0.96
CA ALA A 147 -10.94 4.21 -2.36
C ALA A 147 -10.23 3.05 -3.07
N LYS A 148 -9.23 2.44 -2.42
CA LYS A 148 -8.52 1.26 -2.95
C LYS A 148 -9.44 0.04 -3.07
N ALA A 149 -10.21 -0.28 -2.04
CA ALA A 149 -11.20 -1.37 -2.09
C ALA A 149 -12.22 -1.18 -3.22
N THR A 150 -12.67 0.07 -3.43
CA THR A 150 -13.61 0.40 -4.52
C THR A 150 -12.97 0.14 -5.87
N TRP A 151 -11.73 0.60 -6.07
CA TRP A 151 -10.98 0.33 -7.30
C TRP A 151 -10.78 -1.18 -7.55
N ILE A 152 -10.43 -1.95 -6.51
CA ILE A 152 -10.24 -3.42 -6.58
C ILE A 152 -11.53 -4.09 -7.07
N ARG A 153 -12.67 -3.72 -6.47
CA ARG A 153 -14.00 -4.25 -6.83
C ARG A 153 -14.40 -3.86 -8.26
N GLU A 154 -14.28 -2.59 -8.62
CA GLU A 154 -14.63 -2.08 -9.96
C GLU A 154 -13.78 -2.72 -11.06
N ASN A 155 -12.51 -3.03 -10.77
CA ASN A 155 -11.62 -3.70 -11.70
C ASN A 155 -11.71 -5.23 -11.69
N ARG A 156 -12.66 -5.79 -10.92
CA ARG A 156 -12.98 -7.23 -10.85
C ARG A 156 -11.81 -8.11 -10.41
N PHE A 157 -10.98 -7.61 -9.50
CA PHE A 157 -9.97 -8.42 -8.82
C PHE A 157 -10.61 -9.32 -7.75
N GLY A 158 -9.88 -10.33 -7.27
CA GLY A 158 -10.38 -11.34 -6.35
C GLY A 158 -10.74 -10.79 -4.97
N GLY A 159 -10.10 -9.69 -4.57
CA GLY A 159 -10.36 -9.00 -3.32
C GLY A 159 -9.14 -8.25 -2.83
N ALA A 160 -9.14 -7.91 -1.54
CA ALA A 160 -8.04 -7.23 -0.88
C ALA A 160 -7.37 -8.13 0.16
N MET A 161 -6.03 -8.07 0.23
CA MET A 161 -5.25 -8.57 1.35
C MET A 161 -4.92 -7.37 2.25
N LEU A 162 -5.13 -7.48 3.57
CA LEU A 162 -4.78 -6.42 4.51
C LEU A 162 -3.57 -6.81 5.35
N PHE A 163 -2.49 -6.03 5.25
CA PHE A 163 -1.27 -6.24 6.04
C PHE A 163 -1.09 -5.13 7.08
N SER A 164 -1.35 -5.38 8.36
CA SER A 164 -1.93 -6.60 8.93
C SER A 164 -3.04 -6.30 9.94
N LEU A 165 -3.84 -7.32 10.27
CA LEU A 165 -4.89 -7.20 11.28
C LEU A 165 -4.41 -6.55 12.59
N ASN A 166 -3.16 -6.83 12.94
CA ASN A 166 -2.58 -6.43 14.20
C ASN A 166 -2.03 -4.98 14.20
N THR A 167 -1.96 -4.31 13.06
CA THR A 167 -1.48 -2.92 12.95
C THR A 167 -2.58 -1.88 12.76
N ASP A 168 -3.81 -2.30 12.46
CA ASP A 168 -4.98 -1.42 12.53
C ASP A 168 -5.32 -1.05 13.99
N ASN A 169 -6.22 -0.09 14.18
CA ASN A 169 -6.61 0.37 15.50
C ASN A 169 -7.39 -0.70 16.26
N ARG A 170 -6.75 -1.37 17.22
CA ARG A 170 -7.40 -2.42 18.04
C ARG A 170 -8.18 -1.87 19.24
N TYR A 171 -8.00 -0.60 19.58
CA TYR A 171 -8.59 0.05 20.75
C TYR A 171 -9.27 1.37 20.35
N LEU A 172 -10.10 1.96 21.22
CA LEU A 172 -10.82 3.21 20.92
C LEU A 172 -9.94 4.48 21.10
N ASP A 173 -8.63 4.32 21.18
CA ASP A 173 -7.68 5.38 21.56
C ASP A 173 -7.62 6.54 20.57
N CYS A 174 -8.12 6.32 19.35
CA CYS A 174 -7.66 7.02 18.16
C CYS A 174 -8.68 7.14 17.01
N SER A 175 -9.75 6.35 17.04
CA SER A 175 -10.79 6.35 16.01
C SER A 175 -12.17 6.30 16.68
N GLU A 176 -13.17 6.78 15.95
CA GLU A 176 -14.57 6.57 16.34
C GLU A 176 -14.97 5.08 16.30
N ARG A 177 -14.14 4.21 15.66
CA ARG A 177 -14.42 2.79 15.44
C ARG A 177 -13.17 1.91 15.43
N VAL A 178 -13.15 0.87 16.25
CA VAL A 178 -12.11 -0.18 16.24
C VAL A 178 -12.05 -0.86 14.87
N PHE A 179 -10.85 -1.17 14.38
CA PHE A 179 -10.60 -1.75 13.05
C PHE A 179 -11.13 -0.89 11.88
N ALA A 180 -10.96 0.44 11.97
CA ALA A 180 -11.53 1.37 11.00
C ALA A 180 -11.11 1.07 9.55
N ILE A 181 -9.85 0.70 9.31
CA ILE A 181 -9.35 0.40 7.97
C ILE A 181 -9.95 -0.92 7.46
N HIS A 182 -9.90 -1.99 8.27
CA HIS A 182 -10.47 -3.29 7.87
C HIS A 182 -11.98 -3.18 7.59
N LEU A 183 -12.70 -2.44 8.43
CA LEU A 183 -14.13 -2.26 8.28
C LEU A 183 -14.48 -1.41 7.06
N ALA A 184 -13.68 -0.39 6.74
CA ALA A 184 -13.87 0.39 5.52
C ALA A 184 -13.70 -0.47 4.25
N VAL A 185 -12.73 -1.38 4.23
CA VAL A 185 -12.53 -2.33 3.12
C VAL A 185 -13.68 -3.34 3.04
N ARG A 186 -14.04 -3.95 4.18
CA ARG A 186 -15.16 -4.91 4.27
C ARG A 186 -16.46 -4.32 3.73
N ASP A 187 -16.80 -3.10 4.16
CA ASP A 187 -18.06 -2.45 3.82
C ASP A 187 -18.20 -2.22 2.30
N VAL A 188 -17.09 -2.04 1.57
CA VAL A 188 -17.11 -1.95 0.09
C VAL A 188 -17.41 -3.29 -0.57
N PHE A 189 -16.89 -4.40 -0.05
CA PHE A 189 -17.13 -5.73 -0.64
C PHE A 189 -18.51 -6.31 -0.26
N LEU A 190 -19.20 -5.72 0.71
CA LEU A 190 -20.56 -6.11 1.12
C LEU A 190 -21.68 -5.27 0.49
N SER A 191 -21.35 -4.11 -0.08
CA SER A 191 -22.30 -3.26 -0.83
C SER A 191 -22.38 -3.68 -2.29
#